data_AF-A0A956HC42-F1
#
_entry.id   AF-A0A956HC42-F1
#
_cell.length_a   1.000
_cell.length_b   1.000
_cell.length_c   1.000
_cell.angle_alpha   90.00
_cell.angle_beta   90.00
_cell.angle_gamma   90.00
#
_symmetry.space_group_name_H-M   'P 1'
#
loop_
_entity.id
_entity.type
_entity.pdbx_description
1 polymer ?
#
loop_
_entity_poly.entity_id
_entity_poly.type
_entity_poly.pdbx_seq_one_letter_code
_entity_poly.pdbx_strand_id
1 'polypeptide(L)'
;MDSRLHPVAALRSPLWIGALAALVINDHLLKGAGIVPAPITGKLSDFAGMLVAPALLAVLVRARRREALLLCHLAIAVVFAAINVSPTAAASWSRLMGLVGVPWQITVDPTDLLALPLLLLSWSAFVPVMSGGAQLRPRRLIESSSTAIGVLACVATSPPPDTWEGDTDGELRYTPITADVYIHNADPDDELVVRIRELSPDGEFDCDALESDPGRLVTSALLAPAITWTLPPLTNAAVRDTSRSAPCYAALVESDGLPSAVLFWRASMFVTQEVEGRIDDPSELDDAAVIIDPRALGPDVYESARGIVYPVAIDGEEPTGSCAAQGDGERLAWSEPPYGAVRLTSVEYGVDGCFALRVDDGEGELPPAPIAGSVDWYLCVPEDSFPFVAGDQLVIGAKGGAGVVVRGVDPDTEQALEVHLVRANAPNVEGLSVVAFAAPGCAPALEDTCGTISTHAVLELAFGADETSAEAGQVAHLSDGDAQLDVHVAVAKRRNAVLPSCAEGPGWVGADIEYVAVLRQ
;
A
#
# COMPACT_ATOMS: atom_id res chain seq x y z
N MET A 1 -32.65 -23.39 -36.99
CA MET A 1 -31.55 -23.99 -37.75
C MET A 1 -30.26 -23.52 -37.11
N ASP A 2 -29.66 -24.32 -36.23
CA ASP A 2 -28.33 -23.98 -35.69
C ASP A 2 -27.31 -24.12 -36.80
N SER A 3 -26.87 -22.97 -37.32
CA SER A 3 -25.74 -22.90 -38.25
C SER A 3 -24.53 -23.49 -37.56
N ARG A 4 -24.06 -24.65 -38.06
CA ARG A 4 -22.83 -25.27 -37.58
C ARG A 4 -21.67 -24.29 -37.80
N LEU A 5 -20.92 -24.03 -36.74
CA LEU A 5 -19.72 -23.20 -36.80
C LEU A 5 -18.52 -24.01 -37.28
N HIS A 6 -17.63 -23.34 -38.00
CA HIS A 6 -16.31 -23.82 -38.40
C HIS A 6 -15.22 -22.97 -37.74
N PRO A 7 -14.81 -23.26 -36.49
CA PRO A 7 -13.85 -22.44 -35.74
C PRO A 7 -12.53 -22.16 -36.48
N VAL A 8 -12.06 -23.13 -37.24
CA VAL A 8 -10.81 -23.04 -38.02
C VAL A 8 -10.83 -21.90 -39.05
N ALA A 9 -12.02 -21.46 -39.49
CA ALA A 9 -12.14 -20.30 -40.37
C ALA A 9 -11.63 -19.01 -39.71
N ALA A 10 -11.75 -18.87 -38.38
CA ALA A 10 -11.28 -17.70 -37.66
C ALA A 10 -9.74 -17.58 -37.67
N LEU A 11 -9.01 -18.70 -37.60
CA LEU A 11 -7.54 -18.72 -37.64
C LEU A 11 -6.96 -18.23 -38.98
N ARG A 12 -7.79 -18.11 -40.01
CA ARG A 12 -7.43 -17.58 -41.33
C ARG A 12 -7.85 -16.13 -41.54
N SER A 13 -8.58 -15.57 -40.59
CA SER A 13 -9.03 -14.18 -40.69
C SER A 13 -7.83 -13.24 -40.55
N PRO A 14 -7.80 -12.12 -41.30
CA PRO A 14 -6.74 -11.12 -41.14
C PRO A 14 -6.62 -10.60 -39.71
N LEU A 15 -7.75 -10.50 -39.00
CA LEU A 15 -7.78 -10.05 -37.61
C LEU A 15 -7.05 -11.03 -36.68
N TRP A 16 -7.32 -12.34 -36.79
CA TRP A 16 -6.65 -13.33 -35.95
C TRP A 16 -5.15 -13.44 -36.27
N ILE A 17 -4.77 -13.40 -37.55
CA ILE A 17 -3.37 -13.41 -37.98
C ILE A 17 -2.66 -12.15 -37.47
N GLY A 18 -3.30 -10.98 -37.58
CA GLY A 18 -2.76 -9.72 -37.08
C GLY A 18 -2.59 -9.72 -35.55
N ALA A 19 -3.58 -10.22 -34.81
CA ALA A 19 -3.50 -10.35 -33.36
C ALA A 19 -2.41 -11.34 -32.94
N LEU A 20 -2.29 -12.50 -33.61
CA LEU A 20 -1.21 -13.45 -33.35
C LEU A 20 0.17 -12.85 -33.66
N ALA A 21 0.31 -12.13 -34.78
CA ALA A 21 1.55 -11.48 -35.13
C ALA A 21 1.92 -10.40 -34.12
N ALA A 22 0.94 -9.60 -33.65
CA ALA A 22 1.13 -8.63 -32.59
C ALA A 22 1.60 -9.31 -31.29
N LEU A 23 0.97 -10.42 -30.90
CA LEU A 23 1.37 -11.21 -29.73
C LEU A 23 2.82 -11.71 -29.84
N VAL A 24 3.17 -12.37 -30.94
CA VAL A 24 4.51 -12.94 -31.17
C VAL A 24 5.59 -11.86 -31.24
N ILE A 25 5.35 -10.78 -32.00
CA ILE A 25 6.31 -9.68 -32.14
C ILE A 25 6.49 -8.97 -30.81
N ASN A 26 5.38 -8.71 -30.09
CA ASN A 26 5.45 -8.04 -28.80
C ASN A 26 6.24 -8.87 -27.79
N ASP A 27 5.94 -10.16 -27.68
CA ASP A 27 6.49 -11.00 -26.63
C ASP A 27 7.93 -11.44 -26.89
N HIS A 28 8.35 -11.56 -28.15
CA HIS A 28 9.70 -12.02 -28.49
C HIS A 28 10.64 -10.92 -29.00
N LEU A 29 10.13 -9.76 -29.44
CA LEU A 29 10.97 -8.70 -30.01
C LEU A 29 10.86 -7.36 -29.28
N LEU A 30 9.72 -7.04 -28.64
CA LEU A 30 9.51 -5.73 -28.01
C LEU A 30 9.67 -5.75 -26.50
N LYS A 31 9.19 -6.80 -25.82
CA LYS A 31 9.44 -7.01 -24.39
C LYS A 31 10.96 -7.18 -24.19
N GLY A 32 11.55 -6.41 -23.28
CA GLY A 32 12.99 -6.43 -22.96
C GLY A 32 13.89 -5.61 -23.89
N ALA A 33 13.44 -5.21 -25.07
CA ALA A 33 14.29 -4.50 -26.05
C ALA A 33 14.56 -3.01 -25.72
N GLY A 34 13.94 -2.45 -24.67
CA GLY A 34 14.07 -1.04 -24.28
C GLY A 34 13.43 -0.01 -25.23
N ILE A 35 12.79 -0.45 -26.31
CA ILE A 35 12.19 0.42 -27.34
C ILE A 35 10.81 0.96 -26.89
N VAL A 36 10.04 0.13 -26.18
CA VAL A 36 8.68 0.45 -25.71
C VAL A 36 8.60 0.22 -24.20
N PRO A 37 7.99 1.14 -23.42
CA PRO A 37 7.81 0.95 -21.97
C PRO A 37 7.10 -0.37 -21.63
N ALA A 38 7.61 -1.08 -20.61
CA ALA A 38 7.08 -2.37 -20.16
C ALA A 38 5.57 -2.39 -19.86
N PRO A 39 4.96 -1.34 -19.26
CA PRO A 39 3.51 -1.33 -19.05
C PRO A 39 2.71 -1.37 -20.35
N ILE A 40 3.23 -0.79 -21.44
CA ILE A 40 2.53 -0.72 -22.72
C ILE A 40 2.61 -2.06 -23.45
N THR A 41 3.77 -2.73 -23.41
CA THR A 41 3.94 -4.06 -24.03
C THR A 41 3.18 -5.15 -23.27
N GLY A 42 2.99 -5.01 -21.96
CA GLY A 42 2.08 -5.86 -21.18
C GLY A 42 0.65 -5.83 -21.72
N LYS A 43 0.01 -4.65 -21.71
CA LYS A 43 -1.39 -4.50 -22.16
C LYS A 43 -1.63 -4.90 -23.61
N LEU A 44 -0.64 -4.66 -24.49
CA LEU A 44 -0.74 -5.04 -25.90
C LEU A 44 -0.89 -6.56 -26.07
N SER A 45 -0.17 -7.34 -25.25
CA SER A 45 -0.29 -8.79 -25.20
C SER A 45 -1.69 -9.21 -24.73
N ASP A 46 -2.21 -8.60 -23.68
CA ASP A 46 -3.56 -8.93 -23.16
C ASP A 46 -4.64 -8.66 -24.19
N PHE A 47 -4.55 -7.52 -24.88
CA PHE A 47 -5.48 -7.17 -25.95
C PHE A 47 -5.41 -8.15 -27.12
N ALA A 48 -4.21 -8.54 -27.54
CA ALA A 48 -4.03 -9.55 -28.58
C ALA A 48 -4.54 -10.93 -28.12
N GLY A 49 -4.27 -11.30 -26.88
CA GLY A 49 -4.69 -12.55 -26.25
C GLY A 49 -6.21 -12.73 -26.24
N MET A 50 -6.98 -11.67 -25.94
CA MET A 50 -8.45 -11.71 -25.96
C MET A 50 -9.04 -11.98 -27.35
N LEU A 51 -8.30 -11.70 -28.43
CA LEU A 51 -8.69 -12.05 -29.79
C LEU A 51 -8.22 -13.46 -30.17
N VAL A 52 -7.02 -13.86 -29.77
CA VAL A 52 -6.42 -15.14 -30.17
C VAL A 52 -6.99 -16.32 -29.39
N ALA A 53 -7.06 -16.24 -28.06
CA ALA A 53 -7.29 -17.37 -27.18
C ALA A 53 -8.68 -18.02 -27.31
N PRO A 54 -9.80 -17.27 -27.37
CA PRO A 54 -11.14 -17.89 -27.49
C PRO A 54 -11.33 -18.65 -28.81
N ALA A 55 -10.80 -18.10 -29.91
CA ALA A 55 -10.87 -18.72 -31.23
C ALA A 55 -10.00 -19.98 -31.30
N LEU A 56 -8.81 -19.93 -30.70
CA LEU A 56 -7.92 -21.08 -30.61
C LEU A 56 -8.53 -22.19 -29.75
N LEU A 57 -9.06 -21.85 -28.57
CA LEU A 57 -9.74 -22.80 -27.68
C LEU A 57 -10.92 -23.47 -28.41
N ALA A 58 -11.73 -22.70 -29.15
CA ALA A 58 -12.82 -23.22 -29.95
C ALA A 58 -12.38 -24.23 -31.03
N VAL A 59 -11.18 -24.07 -31.61
CA VAL A 59 -10.59 -25.04 -32.54
C VAL A 59 -10.16 -26.31 -31.81
N LEU A 60 -9.46 -26.17 -30.68
CA LEU A 60 -8.95 -27.29 -29.89
C LEU A 60 -10.08 -28.19 -29.36
N VAL A 61 -11.13 -27.59 -28.81
CA VAL A 61 -12.30 -28.32 -28.29
C VAL A 61 -13.35 -28.64 -29.36
N ARG A 62 -13.10 -28.22 -30.62
CA ARG A 62 -13.98 -28.42 -31.77
C ARG A 62 -15.40 -27.87 -31.53
N ALA A 63 -15.50 -26.65 -31.03
CA ALA A 63 -16.76 -25.96 -30.74
C ALA A 63 -17.57 -25.67 -32.02
N ARG A 64 -18.49 -26.57 -32.39
CA ARG A 64 -19.31 -26.45 -33.62
C ARG A 64 -20.64 -25.74 -33.42
N ARG A 65 -20.96 -25.32 -32.20
CA ARG A 65 -22.21 -24.63 -31.84
C ARG A 65 -21.91 -23.30 -31.17
N ARG A 66 -22.85 -22.37 -31.24
CA ARG A 66 -22.69 -21.02 -30.67
C ARG A 66 -22.55 -21.07 -29.14
N GLU A 67 -23.24 -21.98 -28.48
CA GLU A 67 -23.16 -22.17 -27.03
C GLU A 67 -21.75 -22.65 -26.63
N ALA A 68 -21.17 -23.59 -27.39
CA ALA A 68 -19.82 -24.06 -27.14
C ALA A 68 -18.78 -22.96 -27.37
N LEU A 69 -18.98 -22.10 -28.37
CA LEU A 69 -18.13 -20.92 -28.59
C LEU A 69 -18.27 -19.90 -27.45
N LEU A 70 -19.49 -19.70 -26.94
CA LEU A 70 -19.75 -18.81 -25.81
C LEU A 70 -19.04 -19.32 -24.55
N LEU A 71 -19.12 -20.63 -24.28
CA LEU A 71 -18.38 -21.26 -23.19
C LEU A 71 -16.87 -21.08 -23.33
N CYS A 72 -16.31 -21.11 -24.55
CA CYS A 72 -14.89 -20.81 -24.76
C CYS A 72 -14.56 -19.36 -24.36
N HIS A 73 -15.38 -18.38 -24.74
CA HIS A 73 -15.17 -16.98 -24.38
C HIS A 73 -15.31 -16.75 -22.87
N LEU A 74 -16.34 -17.34 -22.26
CA LEU A 74 -16.56 -17.26 -20.82
C LEU A 74 -15.42 -17.92 -20.03
N ALA A 75 -14.93 -19.08 -20.49
CA ALA A 75 -13.78 -19.74 -19.86
C ALA A 75 -12.54 -18.84 -19.86
N ILE A 76 -12.21 -18.23 -21.01
CA ILE A 76 -11.10 -17.27 -21.10
C ILE A 76 -11.35 -16.06 -20.18
N ALA A 77 -12.55 -15.48 -20.19
CA ALA A 77 -12.90 -14.34 -19.34
C ALA A 77 -12.73 -14.65 -17.85
N VAL A 78 -13.24 -15.80 -17.40
CA VAL A 78 -13.21 -16.22 -16.00
C VAL A 78 -11.78 -16.50 -15.55
N VAL A 79 -11.00 -17.26 -16.32
CA VAL A 79 -9.60 -17.55 -15.96
C VAL A 79 -8.79 -16.26 -15.95
N PHE A 80 -8.92 -15.42 -16.98
CA PHE A 80 -8.19 -14.15 -17.09
C PHE A 80 -8.54 -13.18 -15.96
N ALA A 81 -9.82 -13.05 -15.59
CA ALA A 81 -10.22 -12.19 -14.49
C ALA A 81 -9.76 -12.74 -13.13
N ALA A 82 -9.83 -14.06 -12.93
CA ALA A 82 -9.42 -14.69 -11.68
C ALA A 82 -7.93 -14.48 -11.41
N ILE A 83 -7.07 -14.69 -12.40
CA ILE A 83 -5.61 -14.54 -12.23
C ILE A 83 -5.17 -13.08 -12.06
N ASN A 84 -5.95 -12.10 -12.55
CA ASN A 84 -5.64 -10.67 -12.44
C ASN A 84 -6.24 -9.98 -11.20
N VAL A 85 -7.14 -10.64 -10.47
CA VAL A 85 -7.76 -10.09 -9.25
C VAL A 85 -7.35 -10.87 -8.00
N SER A 86 -6.99 -12.14 -8.13
CA SER A 86 -6.71 -13.02 -7.00
C SER A 86 -5.29 -13.59 -7.04
N PRO A 87 -4.42 -13.21 -6.08
CA PRO A 87 -3.10 -13.81 -5.92
C PRO A 87 -3.14 -15.34 -5.74
N THR A 88 -4.16 -15.86 -5.06
CA THR A 88 -4.30 -17.31 -4.85
C THR A 88 -4.66 -18.04 -6.14
N ALA A 89 -5.47 -17.42 -7.01
CA ALA A 89 -5.81 -17.99 -8.31
C ALA A 89 -4.60 -17.96 -9.25
N ALA A 90 -3.84 -16.86 -9.27
CA ALA A 90 -2.60 -16.74 -10.03
C ALA A 90 -1.58 -17.81 -9.60
N ALA A 91 -1.31 -17.95 -8.30
CA ALA A 91 -0.40 -18.96 -7.77
C ALA A 91 -0.85 -20.39 -8.09
N SER A 92 -2.15 -20.68 -7.97
CA SER A 92 -2.71 -22.00 -8.30
C SER A 92 -2.56 -22.33 -9.79
N TRP A 93 -2.77 -21.35 -10.66
CA TRP A 93 -2.62 -21.50 -12.09
C TRP A 93 -1.16 -21.69 -12.51
N SER A 94 -0.24 -20.92 -11.93
CA SER A 94 1.21 -21.10 -12.11
C SER A 94 1.67 -22.50 -11.68
N ARG A 95 1.21 -23.01 -10.53
CA ARG A 95 1.49 -24.39 -10.07
C ARG A 95 0.97 -25.44 -11.05
N LEU A 96 -0.26 -25.27 -11.53
CA LEU A 96 -0.87 -26.18 -12.51
C LEU A 96 -0.04 -26.26 -13.80
N MET A 97 0.46 -25.13 -14.28
CA MET A 97 1.25 -25.07 -15.51
C MET A 97 2.67 -25.60 -15.32
N GLY A 98 3.25 -25.40 -14.12
CA GLY A 98 4.47 -26.08 -13.69
C GLY A 98 4.36 -27.61 -13.79
N LEU A 99 3.23 -28.21 -13.39
CA LEU A 99 3.00 -29.65 -13.52
C LEU A 99 2.95 -30.14 -14.98
N VAL A 100 2.64 -29.26 -15.93
CA VAL A 100 2.58 -29.57 -17.37
C VAL A 100 3.94 -29.31 -18.05
N GLY A 101 4.97 -28.95 -17.28
CA GLY A 101 6.33 -28.73 -17.78
C GLY A 101 6.56 -27.34 -18.36
N VAL A 102 5.68 -26.38 -18.04
CA VAL A 102 5.82 -24.97 -18.44
C VAL A 102 5.73 -24.09 -17.19
N PRO A 103 6.83 -23.94 -16.43
CA PRO A 103 6.83 -23.08 -15.25
C PRO A 103 6.77 -21.61 -15.71
N TRP A 104 5.68 -20.93 -15.36
CA TRP A 104 5.55 -19.48 -15.55
C TRP A 104 4.97 -18.83 -14.30
N GLN A 105 5.27 -17.55 -14.10
CA GLN A 105 4.75 -16.75 -13.01
C GLN A 105 3.78 -15.70 -13.54
N ILE A 106 2.62 -15.57 -12.90
CA ILE A 106 1.62 -14.56 -13.26
C ILE A 106 1.70 -13.41 -12.26
N THR A 107 1.88 -12.19 -12.78
CA THR A 107 1.73 -10.95 -12.03
C THR A 107 0.26 -10.57 -11.94
N VAL A 108 -0.22 -10.22 -10.76
CA VAL A 108 -1.61 -9.81 -10.53
C VAL A 108 -1.74 -8.30 -10.81
N ASP A 109 -2.43 -7.92 -11.88
CA ASP A 109 -2.71 -6.52 -12.21
C ASP A 109 -4.20 -6.31 -12.56
N PRO A 110 -5.01 -5.74 -11.65
CA PRO A 110 -6.43 -5.48 -11.91
C PRO A 110 -6.70 -4.58 -13.12
N THR A 111 -5.73 -3.77 -13.56
CA THR A 111 -5.89 -2.91 -14.73
C THR A 111 -5.91 -3.71 -16.04
N ASP A 112 -5.46 -4.97 -16.04
CA ASP A 112 -5.56 -5.88 -17.19
C ASP A 112 -7.02 -6.22 -17.55
N LEU A 113 -7.95 -6.07 -16.60
CA LEU A 113 -9.39 -6.27 -16.86
C LEU A 113 -9.94 -5.33 -17.94
N LEU A 114 -9.24 -4.24 -18.25
CA LEU A 114 -9.54 -3.36 -19.39
C LEU A 114 -9.46 -4.09 -20.74
N ALA A 115 -8.85 -5.28 -20.81
CA ALA A 115 -8.82 -6.13 -22.00
C ALA A 115 -10.14 -6.90 -22.24
N LEU A 116 -10.94 -7.17 -21.20
CA LEU A 116 -12.15 -7.99 -21.31
C LEU A 116 -13.16 -7.52 -22.38
N PRO A 117 -13.38 -6.22 -22.62
CA PRO A 117 -14.24 -5.76 -23.72
C PRO A 117 -13.81 -6.28 -25.10
N LEU A 118 -12.53 -6.61 -25.32
CA LEU A 118 -12.07 -7.18 -26.58
C LEU A 118 -12.60 -8.60 -26.83
N LEU A 119 -13.09 -9.31 -25.82
CA LEU A 119 -13.81 -10.57 -26.03
C LEU A 119 -15.13 -10.37 -26.77
N LEU A 120 -15.81 -9.23 -26.56
CA LEU A 120 -17.00 -8.87 -27.34
C LEU A 120 -16.62 -8.59 -28.80
N LEU A 121 -15.48 -7.93 -29.01
CA LEU A 121 -14.94 -7.70 -30.36
C LEU A 121 -14.60 -9.04 -31.03
N SER A 122 -13.90 -9.94 -30.34
CA SER A 122 -13.58 -11.30 -30.78
C SER A 122 -14.83 -12.06 -31.24
N TRP A 123 -15.87 -12.06 -30.40
CA TRP A 123 -17.16 -12.68 -30.71
C TRP A 123 -17.79 -12.07 -31.96
N SER A 124 -17.92 -10.74 -32.00
CA SER A 124 -18.59 -10.05 -33.11
C SER A 124 -17.86 -10.22 -34.44
N ALA A 125 -16.53 -10.28 -34.42
CA ALA A 125 -15.70 -10.44 -35.61
C ALA A 125 -15.65 -11.89 -36.11
N PHE A 126 -15.55 -12.88 -35.22
CA PHE A 126 -15.32 -14.27 -35.63
C PHE A 126 -16.59 -15.08 -35.84
N VAL A 127 -17.71 -14.79 -35.15
CA VAL A 127 -18.97 -15.51 -35.36
C VAL A 127 -19.44 -15.47 -36.82
N PRO A 128 -19.43 -14.32 -37.54
CA PRO A 128 -19.79 -14.27 -38.95
C PRO A 128 -18.86 -15.12 -39.83
N VAL A 129 -17.55 -15.06 -39.56
CA VAL A 129 -16.52 -15.81 -40.31
C VAL A 129 -16.66 -17.31 -40.09
N MET A 130 -16.95 -17.75 -38.86
CA MET A 130 -17.15 -19.15 -38.51
C MET A 130 -18.51 -19.69 -38.98
N SER A 131 -19.51 -18.81 -39.15
CA SER A 131 -20.87 -19.16 -39.63
C SER A 131 -20.97 -19.15 -41.15
N GLY A 132 -20.14 -18.35 -41.83
CA GLY A 132 -20.08 -18.27 -43.28
C GLY A 132 -19.55 -19.59 -43.84
N GLY A 133 -20.44 -20.41 -44.39
CA GLY A 133 -20.14 -21.71 -45.01
C GLY A 133 -19.31 -21.62 -46.30
N ALA A 134 -18.22 -20.86 -46.28
CA ALA A 134 -17.23 -20.89 -47.34
C ALA A 134 -16.70 -22.32 -47.45
N GLN A 135 -16.79 -22.90 -48.64
CA GLN A 135 -16.12 -24.16 -49.01
C GLN A 135 -14.60 -23.95 -48.91
N LEU A 136 -14.09 -23.93 -47.68
CA LEU A 136 -12.68 -23.85 -47.40
C LEU A 136 -12.07 -25.15 -47.89
N ARG A 137 -11.30 -25.09 -48.98
CA ARG A 137 -10.42 -26.21 -49.38
C ARG A 137 -9.57 -26.57 -48.16
N PRO A 138 -9.49 -27.87 -47.78
CA PRO A 138 -8.78 -28.28 -46.59
C PRO A 138 -7.27 -28.07 -46.78
N ARG A 139 -6.78 -26.88 -46.41
CA ARG A 139 -5.34 -26.62 -46.29
C ARG A 139 -4.90 -27.05 -44.91
N ARG A 140 -4.94 -28.36 -44.66
CA ARG A 140 -4.60 -28.98 -43.35
C ARG A 140 -3.28 -28.47 -42.81
N LEU A 141 -2.29 -28.24 -43.67
CA LEU A 141 -1.00 -27.68 -43.27
C LEU A 141 -1.13 -26.30 -42.64
N ILE A 142 -1.86 -25.36 -43.26
CA ILE A 142 -2.05 -24.01 -42.71
C ILE A 142 -2.85 -24.06 -41.40
N GLU A 143 -3.88 -24.91 -41.33
CA GLU A 143 -4.69 -25.04 -40.11
C GLU A 143 -3.88 -25.60 -38.95
N SER A 144 -3.10 -26.66 -39.20
CA SER A 144 -2.21 -27.26 -38.20
C SER A 144 -1.10 -26.30 -37.78
N SER A 145 -0.48 -25.59 -38.73
CA SER A 145 0.57 -24.61 -38.42
C SER A 145 0.02 -23.43 -37.64
N SER A 146 -1.11 -22.83 -38.04
CA SER A 146 -1.73 -21.74 -37.29
C SER A 146 -2.17 -22.18 -35.89
N THR A 147 -2.70 -23.40 -35.75
CA THR A 147 -3.07 -23.92 -34.42
C THR A 147 -1.83 -24.15 -33.57
N ALA A 148 -0.77 -24.76 -34.11
CA ALA A 148 0.47 -25.01 -33.37
C ALA A 148 1.17 -23.71 -32.96
N ILE A 149 1.31 -22.76 -33.89
CA ILE A 149 1.89 -21.44 -33.61
C ILE A 149 1.01 -20.68 -32.61
N GLY A 150 -0.32 -20.72 -32.75
CA GLY A 150 -1.23 -20.10 -31.79
C GLY A 150 -1.10 -20.67 -30.39
N VAL A 151 -0.98 -22.00 -30.24
CA VAL A 151 -0.75 -22.65 -28.95
C VAL A 151 0.60 -22.21 -28.37
N LEU A 152 1.67 -22.24 -29.17
CA LEU A 152 3.00 -21.83 -28.73
C LEU A 152 3.05 -20.34 -28.34
N ALA A 153 2.39 -19.47 -29.10
CA ALA A 153 2.34 -18.04 -28.81
C ALA A 153 1.49 -17.71 -27.57
N CYS A 154 0.41 -18.46 -27.30
CA CYS A 154 -0.35 -18.31 -26.06
C CYS A 154 0.36 -18.87 -24.82
N VAL A 155 1.44 -19.63 -25.02
CA VAL A 155 2.30 -20.16 -23.95
C VAL A 155 3.41 -19.17 -23.57
N ALA A 156 3.44 -17.98 -24.18
CA ALA A 156 4.46 -16.93 -24.05
C ALA A 156 5.19 -16.94 -22.69
N THR A 157 6.33 -17.62 -22.68
CA THR A 157 7.36 -17.49 -21.66
C THR A 157 8.10 -16.19 -21.97
N SER A 158 7.90 -15.15 -21.18
CA SER A 158 8.95 -14.14 -21.08
C SER A 158 10.18 -14.84 -20.50
N PRO A 159 11.39 -14.55 -21.01
CA PRO A 159 12.58 -14.86 -20.24
C PRO A 159 12.36 -14.31 -18.82
N PRO A 160 12.74 -15.04 -17.75
CA PRO A 160 12.99 -14.35 -16.49
C PRO A 160 13.91 -13.16 -16.79
N PRO A 161 13.79 -12.02 -16.07
CA PRO A 161 14.68 -10.88 -16.25
C PRO A 161 16.11 -11.38 -16.48
N ASP A 162 16.71 -10.99 -17.61
CA ASP A 162 17.84 -11.66 -18.23
C ASP A 162 18.94 -12.00 -17.21
N THR A 163 19.09 -13.30 -16.93
CA THR A 163 20.26 -13.86 -16.23
C THR A 163 21.04 -14.84 -17.11
N TRP A 164 20.78 -14.85 -18.43
CA TRP A 164 21.27 -15.93 -19.31
C TRP A 164 22.02 -15.43 -20.56
N GLU A 165 23.23 -14.90 -20.37
CA GLU A 165 24.26 -14.96 -21.42
C GLU A 165 25.01 -16.28 -21.29
N GLY A 166 24.49 -17.31 -21.98
CA GLY A 166 25.21 -18.57 -22.17
C GLY A 166 26.34 -18.36 -23.18
N ASP A 167 27.55 -18.16 -22.68
CA ASP A 167 28.76 -18.16 -23.51
C ASP A 167 29.11 -19.59 -23.97
N THR A 168 29.92 -19.68 -25.00
CA THR A 168 30.07 -20.86 -25.89
C THR A 168 30.66 -22.16 -25.26
N ASP A 169 30.85 -22.20 -23.94
CA ASP A 169 31.58 -23.25 -23.23
C ASP A 169 30.74 -24.13 -22.27
N GLY A 170 29.41 -23.93 -22.20
CA GLY A 170 28.52 -24.85 -21.47
C GLY A 170 28.58 -24.77 -19.94
N GLU A 171 29.25 -23.75 -19.40
CA GLU A 171 29.24 -23.40 -17.98
C GLU A 171 28.07 -22.43 -17.71
N LEU A 172 27.15 -22.79 -16.82
CA LEU A 172 26.05 -21.92 -16.41
C LEU A 172 26.61 -20.79 -15.55
N ARG A 173 26.77 -19.59 -16.12
CA ARG A 173 27.17 -18.39 -15.38
C ARG A 173 25.93 -17.59 -14.99
N TYR A 174 25.77 -17.39 -13.69
CA TYR A 174 24.74 -16.50 -13.16
C TYR A 174 25.22 -15.06 -13.29
N THR A 175 24.40 -14.18 -13.84
CA THR A 175 24.75 -12.77 -13.98
C THR A 175 24.96 -12.12 -12.62
N PRO A 176 25.99 -11.27 -12.48
CA PRO A 176 26.15 -10.47 -11.27
C PRO A 176 24.91 -9.60 -10.98
N ILE A 177 24.63 -9.39 -9.71
CA ILE A 177 23.55 -8.55 -9.20
C ILE A 177 24.13 -7.27 -8.61
N THR A 178 23.38 -6.18 -8.65
CA THR A 178 23.72 -4.96 -7.90
C THR A 178 22.93 -4.95 -6.60
N ALA A 179 23.62 -4.95 -5.45
CA ALA A 179 22.99 -5.03 -4.14
C ALA A 179 23.81 -4.27 -3.08
N ASP A 180 23.14 -3.75 -2.05
CA ASP A 180 23.78 -3.35 -0.79
C ASP A 180 23.66 -4.45 0.28
N VAL A 181 22.51 -5.15 0.33
CA VAL A 181 22.29 -6.40 1.06
C VAL A 181 21.68 -7.42 0.11
N TYR A 182 22.15 -8.65 0.17
CA TYR A 182 21.66 -9.76 -0.66
C TYR A 182 21.43 -11.01 0.19
N ILE A 183 20.53 -11.86 -0.29
CA ILE A 183 20.31 -13.19 0.29
C ILE A 183 21.04 -14.24 -0.53
N HIS A 184 21.54 -15.27 0.15
CA HIS A 184 22.27 -16.40 -0.43
C HIS A 184 21.58 -17.72 -0.07
N ASN A 185 21.29 -18.56 -1.06
CA ASN A 185 20.82 -19.93 -0.81
C ASN A 185 22.01 -20.84 -0.47
N ALA A 186 22.15 -21.23 0.80
CA ALA A 186 23.24 -22.08 1.26
C ALA A 186 23.08 -23.56 0.88
N ASP A 187 21.91 -23.98 0.37
CA ASP A 187 21.69 -25.36 -0.03
C ASP A 187 22.46 -25.65 -1.35
N PRO A 188 23.35 -26.66 -1.37
CA PRO A 188 24.13 -27.01 -2.56
C PRO A 188 23.35 -27.87 -3.57
N ASP A 189 22.19 -28.40 -3.18
CA ASP A 189 21.45 -29.40 -3.95
C ASP A 189 20.07 -28.91 -4.40
N ASP A 190 19.37 -28.15 -3.55
CA ASP A 190 17.97 -27.77 -3.75
C ASP A 190 17.76 -26.27 -4.01
N GLU A 191 16.73 -25.95 -4.79
CA GLU A 191 16.29 -24.56 -5.00
C GLU A 191 15.49 -24.05 -3.80
N LEU A 192 15.63 -22.75 -3.52
CA LEU A 192 14.93 -22.05 -2.45
C LEU A 192 14.01 -20.99 -3.03
N VAL A 193 12.72 -21.03 -2.69
CA VAL A 193 11.77 -19.98 -3.08
C VAL A 193 11.59 -19.02 -1.91
N VAL A 194 11.87 -17.75 -2.15
CA VAL A 194 11.80 -16.67 -1.15
C VAL A 194 10.92 -15.54 -1.65
N ARG A 195 10.17 -14.93 -0.74
CA ARG A 195 9.36 -13.74 -0.98
C ARG A 195 9.93 -12.61 -0.16
N ILE A 196 10.24 -11.51 -0.82
CA ILE A 196 10.84 -10.32 -0.20
C ILE A 196 9.85 -9.17 -0.33
N ARG A 197 9.58 -8.51 0.79
CA ARG A 197 8.70 -7.34 0.86
C ARG A 197 9.47 -6.19 1.47
N GLU A 198 9.86 -5.23 0.65
CA GLU A 198 10.55 -4.02 1.09
C GLU A 198 9.60 -3.07 1.82
N LEU A 199 10.15 -2.12 2.60
CA LEU A 199 9.37 -0.97 3.08
C LEU A 199 8.66 -0.30 1.90
N SER A 200 7.39 0.05 2.12
CA SER A 200 6.61 0.76 1.11
C SER A 200 7.30 2.08 0.75
N PRO A 201 7.50 2.39 -0.54
CA PRO A 201 8.11 3.66 -0.96
C PRO A 201 7.22 4.87 -0.67
N ASP A 202 5.93 4.64 -0.44
CA ASP A 202 4.97 5.68 -0.11
C ASP A 202 4.93 5.97 1.39
N GLY A 203 5.64 5.20 2.21
CA GLY A 203 5.65 5.34 3.67
C GLY A 203 6.68 6.35 4.18
N GLU A 204 6.36 6.93 5.33
CA GLU A 204 7.24 7.80 6.11
C GLU A 204 7.74 7.03 7.34
N PHE A 205 9.05 7.03 7.60
CA PHE A 205 9.69 6.17 8.59
C PHE A 205 10.76 6.90 9.42
N ASP A 206 10.66 6.78 10.74
CA ASP A 206 11.70 7.12 11.71
C ASP A 206 12.60 5.90 11.93
N CYS A 207 13.78 5.93 11.30
CA CYS A 207 14.73 4.83 11.34
C CYS A 207 15.27 4.54 12.74
N ASP A 208 15.36 5.54 13.61
CA ASP A 208 15.86 5.34 14.98
C ASP A 208 14.83 4.54 15.78
N ALA A 209 13.54 4.82 15.57
CA ALA A 209 12.45 4.08 16.20
C ALA A 209 12.34 2.66 15.64
N LEU A 210 12.42 2.46 14.32
CA LEU A 210 12.37 1.13 13.71
C LEU A 210 13.54 0.23 14.13
N GLU A 211 14.75 0.77 14.26
CA GLU A 211 15.94 0.03 14.69
C GLU A 211 15.81 -0.56 16.11
N SER A 212 14.95 0.02 16.94
CA SER A 212 14.78 -0.43 18.34
C SER A 212 14.24 -1.86 18.45
N ASP A 213 13.37 -2.28 17.52
CA ASP A 213 12.79 -3.62 17.49
C ASP A 213 12.20 -3.95 16.09
N PRO A 214 13.05 -4.14 15.05
CA PRO A 214 12.57 -4.31 13.68
C PRO A 214 11.67 -5.52 13.49
N GLY A 215 11.96 -6.63 14.19
CA GLY A 215 11.22 -7.88 14.07
C GLY A 215 9.76 -7.79 14.55
N ARG A 216 9.45 -6.83 15.44
CA ARG A 216 8.08 -6.54 15.87
C ARG A 216 7.45 -5.39 15.10
N LEU A 217 8.22 -4.32 14.87
CA LEU A 217 7.72 -3.06 14.33
C LEU A 217 7.47 -3.12 12.81
N VAL A 218 8.32 -3.81 12.05
CA VAL A 218 8.17 -3.90 10.59
C VAL A 218 7.08 -4.91 10.25
N THR A 219 5.83 -4.46 10.26
CA THR A 219 4.66 -5.27 9.95
C THR A 219 4.34 -5.30 8.47
N SER A 220 3.61 -6.32 8.02
CA SER A 220 3.20 -6.46 6.63
C SER A 220 2.38 -5.28 6.07
N ALA A 221 1.74 -4.49 6.94
CA ALA A 221 0.99 -3.30 6.55
C ALA A 221 1.88 -2.15 6.06
N LEU A 222 3.13 -2.07 6.53
CA LEU A 222 4.11 -1.05 6.14
C LEU A 222 4.91 -1.44 4.89
N LEU A 223 4.70 -2.64 4.35
CA LEU A 223 5.51 -3.22 3.29
C LEU A 223 4.86 -3.15 1.92
N ALA A 224 5.69 -3.02 0.90
CA ALA A 224 5.30 -3.14 -0.50
C ALA A 224 4.80 -4.56 -0.85
N PRO A 225 4.16 -4.72 -2.02
CA PRO A 225 3.88 -6.04 -2.57
C PRO A 225 5.14 -6.90 -2.67
N ALA A 226 4.99 -8.20 -2.44
CA ALA A 226 6.13 -9.11 -2.42
C ALA A 226 6.70 -9.36 -3.82
N ILE A 227 8.02 -9.37 -3.90
CA ILE A 227 8.77 -9.90 -5.04
C ILE A 227 9.16 -11.33 -4.68
N THR A 228 8.95 -12.28 -5.59
CA THR A 228 9.32 -13.68 -5.38
C THR A 228 10.57 -14.01 -6.18
N TRP A 229 11.55 -14.61 -5.52
CA TRP A 229 12.74 -15.16 -6.14
C TRP A 229 12.72 -16.68 -6.02
N THR A 230 13.10 -17.36 -7.10
CA THR A 230 13.53 -18.76 -7.05
C THR A 230 15.05 -18.74 -7.12
N LEU A 231 15.71 -19.16 -6.06
CA LEU A 231 17.15 -19.21 -5.92
C LEU A 231 17.63 -20.65 -6.15
N PRO A 232 18.25 -20.98 -7.29
CA PRO A 232 18.97 -22.23 -7.43
C PRO A 232 20.06 -22.40 -6.35
N PRO A 233 20.63 -23.60 -6.22
CA PRO A 233 21.71 -23.84 -5.28
C PRO A 233 22.84 -22.82 -5.37
N LEU A 234 23.25 -22.28 -4.22
CA LEU A 234 24.41 -21.38 -4.08
C LEU A 234 24.28 -20.03 -4.82
N THR A 235 23.06 -19.61 -5.15
CA THR A 235 22.79 -18.35 -5.86
C THR A 235 22.34 -17.21 -4.95
N ASN A 236 22.48 -15.99 -5.47
CA ASN A 236 22.22 -14.74 -4.74
C ASN A 236 21.07 -13.95 -5.35
N ALA A 237 20.31 -13.23 -4.52
CA ALA A 237 19.37 -12.20 -4.97
C ALA A 237 19.45 -10.94 -4.11
N ALA A 238 19.28 -9.79 -4.75
CA ALA A 238 19.21 -8.50 -4.06
C ALA A 238 17.96 -8.45 -3.18
N VAL A 239 18.10 -7.91 -1.97
CA VAL A 239 16.97 -7.73 -1.05
C VAL A 239 16.06 -6.57 -1.46
N ARG A 240 16.61 -5.56 -2.15
CA ARG A 240 15.87 -4.36 -2.52
C ARG A 240 16.26 -3.75 -3.86
N ASP A 241 15.42 -2.85 -4.35
CA ASP A 241 15.77 -1.95 -5.46
C ASP A 241 16.77 -0.86 -4.99
N THR A 242 18.01 -0.93 -5.48
CA THR A 242 19.09 0.01 -5.15
C THR A 242 18.97 1.37 -5.83
N SER A 243 18.01 1.55 -6.75
CA SER A 243 17.76 2.86 -7.40
C SER A 243 17.18 3.90 -6.45
N ARG A 244 16.65 3.46 -5.31
CA ARG A 244 16.04 4.31 -4.28
C ARG A 244 16.97 4.45 -3.09
N SER A 245 17.00 5.67 -2.53
CA SER A 245 17.78 6.01 -1.35
C SER A 245 16.84 6.42 -0.22
N ALA A 246 17.07 5.85 0.96
CA ALA A 246 16.39 6.17 2.21
C ALA A 246 17.41 6.20 3.36
N PRO A 247 17.12 6.80 4.52
CA PRO A 247 18.03 6.78 5.67
C PRO A 247 18.28 5.38 6.25
N CYS A 248 17.29 4.49 6.14
CA CYS A 248 17.37 3.07 6.47
C CYS A 248 16.49 2.26 5.51
N TYR A 249 16.67 0.95 5.55
CA TYR A 249 15.92 -0.01 4.77
C TYR A 249 15.47 -1.15 5.66
N ALA A 250 14.32 -1.72 5.34
CA ALA A 250 13.88 -2.97 5.91
C ALA A 250 13.20 -3.84 4.85
N ALA A 251 13.28 -5.16 5.03
CA ALA A 251 12.58 -6.11 4.19
C ALA A 251 12.13 -7.33 5.00
N LEU A 252 10.88 -7.76 4.80
CA LEU A 252 10.41 -9.04 5.30
C LEU A 252 10.78 -10.13 4.29
N VAL A 253 11.50 -11.14 4.76
CA VAL A 253 11.87 -12.33 3.99
C VAL A 253 11.05 -13.51 4.48
N GLU A 254 10.33 -14.14 3.56
CA GLU A 254 9.44 -15.28 3.82
C GLU A 254 9.80 -16.43 2.88
N SER A 255 9.79 -17.65 3.38
CA SER A 255 9.96 -18.85 2.56
C SER A 255 9.01 -19.96 3.01
N ASP A 256 8.67 -20.87 2.09
CA ASP A 256 7.73 -21.95 2.37
C ASP A 256 8.38 -22.97 3.33
N GLY A 257 7.89 -23.02 4.58
CA GLY A 257 8.37 -23.98 5.58
C GLY A 257 9.54 -23.51 6.45
N LEU A 258 10.01 -22.27 6.25
CA LEU A 258 11.02 -21.62 7.10
C LEU A 258 10.36 -20.52 7.96
N PRO A 259 10.94 -20.18 9.13
CA PRO A 259 10.50 -19.00 9.87
C PRO A 259 10.69 -17.73 9.04
N SER A 260 9.86 -16.70 9.24
CA SER A 260 10.06 -15.41 8.58
C SER A 260 11.04 -14.54 9.36
N ALA A 261 11.80 -13.71 8.65
CA ALA A 261 12.74 -12.76 9.25
C ALA A 261 12.58 -11.36 8.64
N VAL A 262 12.73 -10.34 9.49
CA VAL A 262 12.90 -8.94 9.06
C VAL A 262 14.40 -8.68 8.93
N LEU A 263 14.80 -8.18 7.77
CA LEU A 263 16.11 -7.59 7.55
C LEU A 263 16.00 -6.09 7.80
N PHE A 264 16.90 -5.51 8.59
CA PHE A 264 16.94 -4.07 8.83
C PHE A 264 18.39 -3.56 8.84
N TRP A 265 18.65 -2.47 8.10
CA TRP A 265 19.96 -1.83 8.07
C TRP A 265 19.86 -0.33 7.76
N ARG A 266 20.84 0.44 8.22
CA ARG A 266 21.00 1.86 7.87
C ARG A 266 21.70 2.00 6.52
N ALA A 267 21.40 3.07 5.81
CA ALA A 267 22.02 3.32 4.50
C ALA A 267 23.54 3.56 4.55
N SER A 268 24.09 3.91 5.71
CA SER A 268 25.53 4.03 5.91
C SER A 268 26.24 2.71 6.21
N MET A 269 25.49 1.61 6.44
CA MET A 269 26.06 0.33 6.87
C MET A 269 26.72 -0.43 5.73
N PHE A 270 26.11 -0.41 4.54
CA PHE A 270 26.59 -1.11 3.35
C PHE A 270 26.63 -0.16 2.17
N VAL A 271 27.57 -0.39 1.26
CA VAL A 271 27.67 0.34 0.00
C VAL A 271 27.13 -0.57 -1.09
N THR A 272 26.35 -0.01 -2.01
CA THR A 272 25.91 -0.73 -3.20
C THR A 272 27.11 -1.23 -4.00
N GLN A 273 27.11 -2.51 -4.32
CA GLN A 273 28.19 -3.21 -5.01
C GLN A 273 27.64 -4.23 -6.01
N GLU A 274 28.53 -4.69 -6.89
CA GLU A 274 28.25 -5.81 -7.76
C GLU A 274 28.63 -7.11 -7.05
N VAL A 275 27.68 -8.04 -6.94
CA VAL A 275 27.82 -9.33 -6.27
C VAL A 275 27.66 -10.41 -7.32
N GLU A 276 28.50 -11.44 -7.30
CA GLU A 276 28.37 -12.57 -8.22
C GLU A 276 27.01 -13.26 -8.05
N GLY A 277 26.37 -13.66 -9.15
CA GLY A 277 25.04 -14.30 -9.08
C GLY A 277 25.06 -15.67 -8.42
N ARG A 278 26.24 -16.30 -8.31
CA ARG A 278 26.48 -17.57 -7.65
C ARG A 278 27.84 -17.52 -6.96
N ILE A 279 27.90 -18.03 -5.73
CA ILE A 279 29.11 -18.12 -4.93
C ILE A 279 29.21 -19.54 -4.40
N ASP A 280 30.18 -20.31 -4.88
CA ASP A 280 30.34 -21.72 -4.50
C ASP A 280 31.13 -21.89 -3.19
N ASP A 281 32.06 -20.98 -2.89
CA ASP A 281 32.86 -20.98 -1.67
C ASP A 281 32.27 -19.99 -0.65
N PRO A 282 31.69 -20.46 0.47
CA PRO A 282 31.12 -19.58 1.48
C PRO A 282 32.10 -18.56 2.06
N SER A 283 33.42 -18.76 1.91
CA SER A 283 34.43 -17.78 2.36
C SER A 283 34.55 -16.55 1.46
N GLU A 284 33.94 -16.58 0.27
CA GLU A 284 33.83 -15.43 -0.64
C GLU A 284 32.62 -14.54 -0.34
N LEU A 285 31.68 -15.02 0.51
CA LEU A 285 30.57 -14.22 1.00
C LEU A 285 31.11 -13.10 1.91
N ASP A 286 30.64 -11.89 1.65
CA ASP A 286 31.01 -10.71 2.43
C ASP A 286 30.01 -10.40 3.55
N ASP A 287 30.27 -9.31 4.27
CA ASP A 287 29.46 -8.88 5.41
C ASP A 287 28.02 -8.50 5.05
N ALA A 288 27.71 -8.29 3.76
CA ALA A 288 26.39 -7.91 3.25
C ALA A 288 25.50 -9.12 2.95
N ALA A 289 26.05 -10.34 2.99
CA ALA A 289 25.30 -11.56 2.79
C ALA A 289 24.34 -11.85 3.96
N VAL A 290 23.13 -12.28 3.61
CA VAL A 290 22.19 -12.99 4.49
C VAL A 290 22.07 -14.42 3.97
N ILE A 291 22.73 -15.34 4.66
CA ILE A 291 22.78 -16.75 4.33
C ILE A 291 21.50 -17.41 4.82
N ILE A 292 20.79 -18.08 3.90
CA ILE A 292 19.60 -18.86 4.23
C ILE A 292 19.96 -20.34 4.12
N ASP A 293 20.03 -21.03 5.27
CA ASP A 293 20.22 -22.48 5.33
C ASP A 293 18.88 -23.17 5.64
N PRO A 294 18.21 -23.78 4.64
CA PRO A 294 16.94 -24.47 4.86
C PRO A 294 17.09 -25.75 5.69
N ARG A 295 18.31 -26.25 5.90
CA ARG A 295 18.61 -27.45 6.71
C ARG A 295 18.86 -27.09 8.18
N ALA A 296 19.08 -25.82 8.49
CA ALA A 296 19.20 -25.33 9.86
C ALA A 296 17.83 -25.28 10.56
N LEU A 297 17.83 -25.17 11.89
CA LEU A 297 16.62 -25.15 12.71
C LEU A 297 16.56 -23.89 13.57
N GLY A 298 15.35 -23.33 13.71
CA GLY A 298 15.11 -22.18 14.59
C GLY A 298 15.74 -20.89 14.06
N PRO A 299 16.43 -20.10 14.89
CA PRO A 299 16.99 -18.81 14.48
C PRO A 299 18.19 -18.94 13.52
N ASP A 300 18.85 -20.10 13.49
CA ASP A 300 20.05 -20.35 12.68
C ASP A 300 19.74 -20.51 11.18
N VAL A 301 18.46 -20.47 10.79
CA VAL A 301 18.02 -20.50 9.38
C VAL A 301 18.53 -19.28 8.61
N TYR A 302 18.66 -18.13 9.28
CA TYR A 302 19.16 -16.89 8.69
C TYR A 302 20.42 -16.46 9.44
N GLU A 303 21.55 -16.46 8.73
CA GLU A 303 22.82 -16.03 9.27
C GLU A 303 23.33 -14.80 8.52
N SER A 304 23.90 -13.85 9.23
CA SER A 304 24.60 -12.71 8.63
C SER A 304 25.78 -12.34 9.51
N ALA A 305 26.89 -11.92 8.90
CA ALA A 305 28.05 -11.42 9.63
C ALA A 305 27.72 -10.15 10.43
N ARG A 306 26.66 -9.43 10.03
CA ARG A 306 26.16 -8.24 10.71
C ARG A 306 24.83 -8.54 11.40
N GLY A 307 24.57 -7.83 12.50
CA GLY A 307 23.30 -7.90 13.22
C GLY A 307 22.17 -7.20 12.49
N ILE A 308 21.77 -7.72 11.32
CA ILE A 308 20.71 -7.16 10.47
C ILE A 308 19.50 -8.07 10.33
N VAL A 309 19.57 -9.29 10.86
CA VAL A 309 18.51 -10.30 10.83
C VAL A 309 17.75 -10.28 12.15
N TYR A 310 16.44 -10.05 12.07
CA TYR A 310 15.55 -9.98 13.22
C TYR A 310 14.41 -10.99 13.04
N PRO A 311 14.23 -11.96 13.94
CA PRO A 311 13.10 -12.88 13.87
C PRO A 311 11.79 -12.12 13.99
N VAL A 312 10.77 -12.50 13.21
CA VAL A 312 9.44 -11.89 13.35
C VAL A 312 8.87 -12.26 14.73
N ALA A 313 8.53 -11.24 15.51
CA ALA A 313 7.91 -11.43 16.81
C ALA A 313 6.45 -11.86 16.64
N ILE A 314 6.08 -13.03 17.17
CA ILE A 314 4.70 -13.54 17.13
C ILE A 314 3.89 -13.07 18.36
N ASP A 315 4.58 -12.85 19.48
CA ASP A 315 3.97 -12.54 20.79
C ASP A 315 4.59 -11.27 21.41
N GLY A 316 4.54 -10.15 20.69
CA GLY A 316 4.90 -8.85 21.26
C GLY A 316 3.84 -8.39 22.26
N GLU A 317 4.23 -8.12 23.51
CA GLU A 317 3.32 -7.51 24.47
C GLU A 317 3.12 -6.05 24.11
N GLU A 318 1.92 -5.72 23.61
CA GLU A 318 1.57 -4.35 23.28
C GLU A 318 1.57 -3.49 24.56
N PRO A 319 2.09 -2.25 24.49
CA PRO A 319 2.03 -1.33 25.61
C PRO A 319 0.61 -1.18 26.15
N THR A 320 0.47 -1.14 27.48
CA THR A 320 -0.83 -0.99 28.16
C THR A 320 -0.85 0.26 29.04
N GLY A 321 -2.04 0.66 29.49
CA GLY A 321 -2.21 1.85 30.33
C GLY A 321 -1.92 3.12 29.55
N SER A 322 -1.17 4.06 30.16
CA SER A 322 -0.85 5.35 29.54
C SER A 322 0.07 5.23 28.32
N CYS A 323 0.81 4.14 28.16
CA CYS A 323 1.65 3.92 26.98
C CYS A 323 0.90 3.23 25.82
N ALA A 324 -0.37 2.85 26.00
CA ALA A 324 -1.13 2.17 24.96
C ALA A 324 -1.25 3.03 23.70
N ALA A 325 -1.29 2.39 22.54
CA ALA A 325 -1.53 3.07 21.29
C ALA A 325 -2.89 3.80 21.35
N GLN A 326 -2.88 5.11 21.10
CA GLN A 326 -4.11 5.89 20.99
C GLN A 326 -4.75 5.63 19.63
N GLY A 327 -5.94 5.03 19.66
CA GLY A 327 -6.75 4.77 18.48
C GLY A 327 -7.41 6.03 17.93
N ASP A 328 -7.87 5.95 16.69
CA ASP A 328 -8.38 7.13 15.97
C ASP A 328 -9.73 7.67 16.50
N GLY A 329 -10.47 6.86 17.27
CA GLY A 329 -11.71 7.28 17.93
C GLY A 329 -11.53 8.32 19.03
N GLU A 330 -10.29 8.57 19.48
CA GLU A 330 -9.96 9.59 20.49
C GLU A 330 -9.62 10.96 19.88
N ARG A 331 -9.63 11.06 18.54
CA ARG A 331 -9.27 12.27 17.79
C ARG A 331 -10.36 13.33 17.82
N LEU A 332 -9.94 14.58 17.71
CA LEU A 332 -10.87 15.70 17.52
C LEU A 332 -11.48 15.61 16.11
N ALA A 333 -12.80 15.79 16.03
CA ALA A 333 -13.49 15.80 14.74
C ALA A 333 -14.56 16.90 14.72
N TRP A 334 -14.78 17.48 13.55
CA TRP A 334 -15.85 18.42 13.32
C TRP A 334 -16.32 18.40 11.87
N SER A 335 -17.61 18.63 11.66
CA SER A 335 -18.14 18.89 10.32
C SER A 335 -17.74 20.29 9.85
N GLU A 336 -18.01 20.62 8.58
CA GLU A 336 -17.68 21.93 7.99
C GLU A 336 -18.18 23.09 8.88
N PRO A 337 -17.27 23.92 9.44
CA PRO A 337 -17.66 24.96 10.39
C PRO A 337 -18.46 26.07 9.71
N PRO A 338 -19.55 26.56 10.33
CA PRO A 338 -20.30 27.70 9.85
C PRO A 338 -19.55 29.00 10.17
N TYR A 339 -18.51 29.32 9.39
CA TYR A 339 -17.65 30.47 9.61
C TYR A 339 -18.41 31.80 9.56
N GLY A 340 -18.24 32.63 10.59
CA GLY A 340 -18.92 33.93 10.76
C GLY A 340 -19.63 34.03 12.10
N ALA A 341 -20.46 35.07 12.26
CA ALA A 341 -21.29 35.24 13.45
C ALA A 341 -22.52 34.32 13.39
N VAL A 342 -22.77 33.59 14.48
CA VAL A 342 -23.88 32.64 14.64
C VAL A 342 -24.51 32.77 16.02
N ARG A 343 -25.79 32.37 16.14
CA ARG A 343 -26.47 32.18 17.42
C ARG A 343 -26.60 30.69 17.71
N LEU A 344 -26.09 30.24 18.85
CA LEU A 344 -26.26 28.85 19.30
C LEU A 344 -27.69 28.66 19.83
N THR A 345 -28.45 27.72 19.26
CA THR A 345 -29.86 27.51 19.63
C THR A 345 -30.11 26.21 20.39
N SER A 346 -29.30 25.18 20.15
CA SER A 346 -29.32 23.96 20.95
C SER A 346 -27.96 23.24 20.95
N VAL A 347 -27.69 22.51 22.03
CA VAL A 347 -26.57 21.59 22.17
C VAL A 347 -27.15 20.21 22.49
N GLU A 348 -26.95 19.23 21.61
CA GLU A 348 -27.47 17.87 21.76
C GLU A 348 -26.31 16.88 21.84
N TYR A 349 -26.11 16.22 22.99
CA TYR A 349 -25.03 15.27 23.21
C TYR A 349 -25.35 13.88 22.65
N GLY A 350 -24.44 13.36 21.83
CA GLY A 350 -24.44 12.01 21.32
C GLY A 350 -23.82 11.01 22.30
N VAL A 351 -24.14 9.75 22.12
CA VAL A 351 -23.59 8.63 22.92
C VAL A 351 -22.18 8.22 22.49
N ASP A 352 -21.71 8.77 21.37
CA ASP A 352 -20.41 8.59 20.75
C ASP A 352 -19.37 9.62 21.20
N GLY A 353 -19.73 10.50 22.16
CA GLY A 353 -18.86 11.57 22.64
C GLY A 353 -18.84 12.80 21.73
N CYS A 354 -19.61 12.80 20.64
CA CYS A 354 -19.82 13.95 19.77
C CYS A 354 -21.13 14.66 20.15
N PHE A 355 -21.26 15.94 19.85
CA PHE A 355 -22.49 16.70 20.05
C PHE A 355 -22.87 17.52 18.81
N ALA A 356 -24.18 17.64 18.59
CA ALA A 356 -24.77 18.46 17.53
C ALA A 356 -25.10 19.84 18.08
N LEU A 357 -24.46 20.85 17.50
CA LEU A 357 -24.69 22.26 17.78
C LEU A 357 -25.62 22.81 16.71
N ARG A 358 -26.85 23.15 17.08
CA ARG A 358 -27.75 23.83 16.16
C ARG A 358 -27.47 25.32 16.20
N VAL A 359 -27.15 25.89 15.05
CA VAL A 359 -26.82 27.31 14.92
C VAL A 359 -27.71 27.99 13.89
N ASP A 360 -28.08 29.23 14.20
CA ASP A 360 -28.84 30.12 13.32
C ASP A 360 -28.00 31.35 12.96
N ASP A 361 -28.47 32.12 11.98
CA ASP A 361 -27.88 33.42 11.63
C ASP A 361 -27.68 34.28 12.88
N GLY A 362 -26.43 34.68 13.13
CA GLY A 362 -26.08 35.57 14.22
C GLY A 362 -26.49 37.01 13.92
N GLU A 363 -26.91 37.75 14.93
CA GLU A 363 -27.15 39.19 14.84
C GLU A 363 -25.99 39.92 15.52
N GLY A 364 -25.27 40.80 14.82
CA GLY A 364 -24.12 41.52 15.39
C GLY A 364 -23.40 42.45 14.41
N GLU A 365 -22.33 43.09 14.90
CA GLU A 365 -21.47 43.99 14.08
C GLU A 365 -20.53 43.23 13.12
N LEU A 366 -20.29 41.93 13.38
CA LEU A 366 -19.48 41.05 12.53
C LEU A 366 -20.33 40.42 11.42
N PRO A 367 -19.73 40.11 10.25
CA PRO A 367 -20.47 39.50 9.15
C PRO A 367 -21.07 38.14 9.58
N PRO A 368 -22.36 37.90 9.33
CA PRO A 368 -23.00 36.64 9.65
C PRO A 368 -22.41 35.50 8.84
N ALA A 369 -22.46 34.28 9.38
CA ALA A 369 -22.08 33.10 8.62
C ALA A 369 -22.98 32.94 7.37
N PRO A 370 -22.46 32.48 6.23
CA PRO A 370 -23.24 32.31 5.00
C PRO A 370 -24.10 31.03 5.04
N ILE A 371 -24.94 30.89 6.06
CA ILE A 371 -25.82 29.74 6.28
C ILE A 371 -27.25 30.10 5.89
N ALA A 372 -28.07 29.08 5.57
CA ALA A 372 -29.46 29.26 5.17
C ALA A 372 -30.39 28.77 6.27
N GLY A 373 -30.78 29.66 7.19
CA GLY A 373 -31.60 29.30 8.34
C GLY A 373 -30.80 28.54 9.40
N SER A 374 -31.38 27.46 9.92
CA SER A 374 -30.79 26.66 10.99
C SER A 374 -29.97 25.50 10.41
N VAL A 375 -28.74 25.33 10.87
CA VAL A 375 -27.86 24.22 10.47
C VAL A 375 -27.31 23.50 11.70
N ASP A 376 -27.12 22.19 11.58
CA ASP A 376 -26.46 21.39 12.61
C ASP A 376 -24.95 21.32 12.30
N TRP A 377 -24.13 21.82 13.23
CA TRP A 377 -22.69 21.68 13.22
C TRP A 377 -22.27 20.61 14.23
N TYR A 378 -21.58 19.57 13.75
CA TYR A 378 -21.19 18.44 14.59
C TYR A 378 -19.76 18.62 15.10
N LEU A 379 -19.57 18.37 16.39
CA LEU A 379 -18.29 18.53 17.07
C LEU A 379 -18.02 17.33 17.99
N CYS A 380 -16.82 16.77 17.90
CA CYS A 380 -16.31 15.70 18.77
C CYS A 380 -15.08 16.25 19.49
N VAL A 381 -15.31 16.74 20.71
CA VAL A 381 -14.30 17.32 21.62
C VAL A 381 -14.63 16.88 23.04
N PRO A 382 -13.68 16.91 24.00
CA PRO A 382 -13.97 16.63 25.40
C PRO A 382 -15.13 17.50 25.91
N GLU A 383 -16.11 16.89 26.60
CA GLU A 383 -17.35 17.56 27.04
C GLU A 383 -17.09 18.86 27.81
N ASP A 384 -16.13 18.81 28.75
CA ASP A 384 -15.78 19.96 29.60
C ASP A 384 -15.01 21.08 28.85
N SER A 385 -14.64 20.87 27.58
CA SER A 385 -13.86 21.82 26.78
C SER A 385 -14.71 22.78 25.93
N PHE A 386 -16.03 22.59 25.88
CA PHE A 386 -16.95 23.45 25.13
C PHE A 386 -18.00 24.10 26.06
N PRO A 387 -17.69 25.26 26.64
CA PRO A 387 -18.48 25.89 27.71
C PRO A 387 -19.70 26.71 27.23
N PHE A 388 -20.01 26.74 25.93
CA PHE A 388 -21.09 27.56 25.38
C PHE A 388 -22.46 26.89 25.52
N VAL A 389 -23.50 27.69 25.72
CA VAL A 389 -24.88 27.23 25.93
C VAL A 389 -25.85 27.84 24.91
N ALA A 390 -27.02 27.21 24.78
CA ALA A 390 -28.09 27.74 23.93
C ALA A 390 -28.46 29.17 24.35
N GLY A 391 -28.41 30.09 23.38
CA GLY A 391 -28.62 31.53 23.56
C GLY A 391 -27.38 32.37 23.20
N ASP A 392 -26.18 31.78 23.30
CA ASP A 392 -24.93 32.50 23.10
C ASP A 392 -24.76 33.02 21.67
N GLN A 393 -24.17 34.23 21.55
CA GLN A 393 -23.66 34.75 20.28
C GLN A 393 -22.21 34.34 20.12
N LEU A 394 -21.92 33.61 19.05
CA LEU A 394 -20.59 33.06 18.77
C LEU A 394 -20.06 33.61 17.45
N VAL A 395 -18.73 33.72 17.38
CA VAL A 395 -18.00 34.01 16.15
C VAL A 395 -17.09 32.83 15.87
N ILE A 396 -17.33 32.16 14.75
CA ILE A 396 -16.57 30.99 14.33
C ILE A 396 -15.58 31.42 13.25
N GLY A 397 -14.29 31.23 13.52
CA GLY A 397 -13.19 31.59 12.61
C GLY A 397 -12.31 30.39 12.27
N ALA A 398 -11.70 30.43 11.09
CA ALA A 398 -10.61 29.52 10.74
C ALA A 398 -9.30 30.04 11.32
N LYS A 399 -8.46 29.15 11.85
CA LYS A 399 -7.12 29.48 12.36
C LYS A 399 -6.09 28.53 11.75
N GLY A 400 -5.42 28.99 10.70
CA GLY A 400 -4.52 28.15 9.89
C GLY A 400 -5.27 27.08 9.08
N GLY A 401 -4.54 26.10 8.55
CA GLY A 401 -5.09 25.05 7.68
C GLY A 401 -5.83 23.92 8.40
N ALA A 402 -5.77 23.83 9.73
CA ALA A 402 -6.38 22.73 10.50
C ALA A 402 -6.93 23.12 11.89
N GLY A 403 -7.13 24.42 12.17
CA GLY A 403 -7.67 24.91 13.43
C GLY A 403 -8.99 25.69 13.27
N VAL A 404 -9.84 25.63 14.28
CA VAL A 404 -11.10 26.38 14.38
C VAL A 404 -11.09 27.17 15.69
N VAL A 405 -11.52 28.43 15.65
CA VAL A 405 -11.73 29.25 16.84
C VAL A 405 -13.20 29.57 16.99
N VAL A 406 -13.73 29.34 18.19
CA VAL A 406 -15.07 29.73 18.59
C VAL A 406 -14.93 30.77 19.69
N ARG A 407 -15.38 31.99 19.41
CA ARG A 407 -15.35 33.11 20.36
C ARG A 407 -16.76 33.47 20.79
N GLY A 408 -17.02 33.47 22.09
CA GLY A 408 -18.21 34.08 22.69
C GLY A 408 -17.82 35.27 23.54
N VAL A 409 -18.72 36.24 23.64
CA VAL A 409 -18.59 37.37 24.58
C VAL A 409 -19.78 37.32 25.51
N ASP A 410 -19.52 37.29 26.81
CA ASP A 410 -20.57 37.37 27.81
C ASP A 410 -21.15 38.80 27.78
N PRO A 411 -22.45 38.97 27.47
CA PRO A 411 -23.08 40.28 27.37
C PRO A 411 -23.17 41.01 28.72
N ASP A 412 -23.10 40.30 29.84
CA ASP A 412 -23.24 40.88 31.18
C ASP A 412 -21.88 41.27 31.78
N THR A 413 -20.80 40.54 31.47
CA THR A 413 -19.47 40.77 32.05
C THR A 413 -18.46 41.39 31.08
N GLU A 414 -18.78 41.49 29.79
CA GLU A 414 -17.87 41.86 28.68
C GLU A 414 -16.63 40.94 28.57
N GLN A 415 -16.56 39.84 29.33
CA GLN A 415 -15.46 38.89 29.27
C GLN A 415 -15.51 38.10 27.96
N ALA A 416 -14.33 37.89 27.37
CA ALA A 416 -14.19 37.15 26.13
C ALA A 416 -13.75 35.72 26.45
N LEU A 417 -14.50 34.76 25.89
CA LEU A 417 -14.21 33.34 25.98
C LEU A 417 -13.87 32.82 24.59
N GLU A 418 -12.67 32.30 24.41
CA GLU A 418 -12.22 31.72 23.15
C GLU A 418 -11.89 30.24 23.31
N VAL A 419 -12.45 29.42 22.43
CA VAL A 419 -12.15 27.99 22.34
C VAL A 419 -11.41 27.75 21.03
N HIS A 420 -10.16 27.30 21.13
CA HIS A 420 -9.29 26.97 20.00
C HIS A 420 -9.26 25.45 19.84
N LEU A 421 -9.83 24.95 18.76
CA LEU A 421 -9.80 23.54 18.35
C LEU A 421 -8.61 23.35 17.41
N VAL A 422 -7.63 22.51 17.79
CA VAL A 422 -6.37 22.38 17.05
C VAL A 422 -6.12 20.93 16.66
N ARG A 423 -5.92 20.68 15.36
CA ARG A 423 -5.43 19.40 14.80
C ARG A 423 -4.07 19.59 14.13
N ALA A 424 -3.25 18.53 14.14
CA ALA A 424 -2.10 18.34 13.26
C ALA A 424 -1.13 19.54 13.17
N ASN A 425 -0.30 19.78 14.21
CA ASN A 425 0.76 20.80 14.27
C ASN A 425 0.35 22.22 13.80
N ALA A 426 -0.95 22.53 13.76
CA ALA A 426 -1.50 23.80 13.30
C ALA A 426 -1.50 24.87 14.42
N PRO A 427 -1.70 26.15 14.09
CA PRO A 427 -0.98 27.26 14.72
C PRO A 427 -1.30 27.47 16.20
N ASN A 428 -0.27 27.92 16.91
CA ASN A 428 -0.27 28.25 18.32
C ASN A 428 -1.44 29.18 18.69
N VAL A 429 -2.09 28.85 19.81
CA VAL A 429 -2.77 29.87 20.62
C VAL A 429 -1.74 30.95 20.92
N GLU A 430 -2.11 32.22 20.78
CA GLU A 430 -1.13 33.30 20.97
C GLU A 430 -0.56 33.21 22.39
N GLY A 431 0.76 33.23 22.52
CA GLY A 431 1.45 33.06 23.80
C GLY A 431 1.63 31.61 24.28
N LEU A 432 0.97 30.61 23.67
CA LEU A 432 1.13 29.20 24.02
C LEU A 432 2.26 28.56 23.21
N SER A 433 3.21 27.95 23.89
CA SER A 433 4.19 27.03 23.32
C SER A 433 3.80 25.59 23.66
N VAL A 434 3.87 24.70 22.67
CA VAL A 434 3.59 23.27 22.81
C VAL A 434 4.75 22.49 22.20
N VAL A 435 5.35 21.59 22.97
CA VAL A 435 6.41 20.70 22.49
C VAL A 435 6.11 19.27 22.93
N ALA A 436 6.11 18.32 21.99
CA ALA A 436 5.90 16.90 22.30
C ALA A 436 7.23 16.15 22.44
N PHE A 437 7.36 15.39 23.52
CA PHE A 437 8.47 14.47 23.77
C PHE A 437 7.96 13.05 23.91
N ALA A 438 8.73 12.07 23.45
CA ALA A 438 8.40 10.67 23.70
C ALA A 438 8.37 10.42 25.22
N ALA A 439 7.28 9.83 25.69
CA ALA A 439 7.07 9.58 27.10
C ALA A 439 8.16 8.61 27.63
N PRO A 440 8.86 8.93 28.74
CA PRO A 440 9.89 8.08 29.28
C PRO A 440 9.37 6.67 29.61
N GLY A 441 10.02 5.65 29.05
CA GLY A 441 9.65 4.25 29.32
C GLY A 441 8.51 3.71 28.44
N CYS A 442 7.88 4.53 27.59
CA CYS A 442 6.95 4.02 26.58
C CYS A 442 7.71 3.54 25.34
N ALA A 443 7.51 2.27 24.98
CA ALA A 443 8.00 1.70 23.74
C ALA A 443 7.09 2.08 22.56
N PRO A 444 7.59 2.06 21.31
CA PRO A 444 6.74 2.19 20.13
C PRO A 444 5.66 1.09 20.10
N ALA A 445 4.41 1.48 19.88
CA ALA A 445 3.23 0.62 19.82
C ALA A 445 2.69 0.55 18.39
N LEU A 446 2.03 -0.56 18.06
CA LEU A 446 1.33 -0.72 16.78
C LEU A 446 -0.10 -0.21 16.90
N GLU A 447 -0.53 0.58 15.92
CA GLU A 447 -1.92 1.01 15.78
C GLU A 447 -2.67 0.08 14.82
N ASP A 448 -3.96 -0.12 15.09
CA ASP A 448 -4.84 -0.95 14.26
C ASP A 448 -4.97 -0.42 12.83
N THR A 449 -4.83 0.90 12.64
CA THR A 449 -4.97 1.57 11.35
C THR A 449 -3.65 1.53 10.56
N CYS A 450 -3.62 0.71 9.52
CA CYS A 450 -2.53 0.64 8.53
C CYS A 450 -1.15 0.25 9.09
N GLY A 451 -1.09 -0.36 10.28
CA GLY A 451 0.16 -0.71 10.93
C GLY A 451 1.03 0.52 11.25
N THR A 452 0.38 1.68 11.45
CA THR A 452 1.05 2.88 11.94
C THR A 452 1.78 2.54 13.24
N ILE A 453 3.00 3.04 13.38
CA ILE A 453 3.76 2.92 14.63
C ILE A 453 3.79 4.28 15.29
N SER A 454 3.45 4.34 16.56
CA SER A 454 3.59 5.55 17.35
C SER A 454 4.17 5.27 18.73
N THR A 455 4.73 6.31 19.34
CA THR A 455 5.10 6.30 20.76
C THR A 455 4.25 7.32 21.47
N HIS A 456 3.72 6.95 22.64
CA HIS A 456 3.04 7.89 23.54
C HIS A 456 3.93 9.11 23.82
N ALA A 457 3.34 10.30 23.86
CA ALA A 457 4.07 11.53 24.07
C ALA A 457 3.54 12.33 25.27
N VAL A 458 4.45 13.01 25.96
CA VAL A 458 4.14 14.03 26.95
C VAL A 458 4.30 15.39 26.26
N LEU A 459 3.31 16.27 26.44
CA LEU A 459 3.37 17.64 25.96
C LEU A 459 3.93 18.53 27.06
N GLU A 460 4.98 19.28 26.75
CA GLU A 460 5.41 20.41 27.55
C GLU A 460 4.73 21.68 27.02
N LEU A 461 4.01 22.36 27.91
CA LEU A 461 3.14 23.50 27.61
C LEU A 461 3.66 24.72 28.38
N ALA A 462 3.79 25.85 27.70
CA ALA A 462 4.20 27.11 28.32
C ALA A 462 3.29 28.25 27.87
N PHE A 463 2.79 29.05 28.83
CA PHE A 463 1.97 30.23 28.57
C PHE A 463 2.39 31.37 29.50
N GLY A 464 2.96 32.43 28.92
CA GLY A 464 3.60 33.50 29.71
C GLY A 464 4.83 32.98 30.46
N ALA A 465 4.77 33.00 31.80
CA ALA A 465 5.82 32.48 32.67
C ALA A 465 5.45 31.13 33.32
N ASP A 466 4.24 30.62 33.05
CA ASP A 466 3.73 29.37 33.60
C ASP A 466 4.05 28.23 32.64
N GLU A 467 4.53 27.11 33.19
CA GLU A 467 5.01 25.95 32.45
C GLU A 467 4.48 24.68 33.13
N THR A 468 3.94 23.75 32.35
CA THR A 468 3.43 22.47 32.85
C THR A 468 3.51 21.39 31.77
N SER A 469 3.48 20.13 32.18
CA SER A 469 3.36 18.99 31.28
C SER A 469 1.93 18.42 31.29
N ALA A 470 1.47 17.90 30.16
CA ALA A 470 0.21 17.14 30.08
C ALA A 470 0.31 15.99 29.08
N GLU A 471 -0.39 14.90 29.38
CA GLU A 471 -0.59 13.74 28.50
C GLU A 471 -1.99 13.74 27.88
N ALA A 472 -2.21 12.87 26.90
CA ALA A 472 -3.55 12.65 26.35
C ALA A 472 -4.57 12.30 27.44
N GLY A 473 -5.77 12.87 27.32
CA GLY A 473 -6.85 12.76 28.30
C GLY A 473 -6.70 13.67 29.52
N GLN A 474 -5.59 14.40 29.67
CA GLN A 474 -5.39 15.36 30.77
C GLN A 474 -5.74 16.79 30.37
N VAL A 475 -5.95 17.61 31.39
CA VAL A 475 -6.15 19.06 31.26
C VAL A 475 -5.01 19.79 31.94
N ALA A 476 -4.33 20.66 31.21
CA ALA A 476 -3.35 21.59 31.77
C ALA A 476 -4.02 22.93 32.05
N HIS A 477 -3.74 23.49 33.22
CA HIS A 477 -4.24 24.81 33.64
C HIS A 477 -3.05 25.76 33.72
N LEU A 478 -3.11 26.84 32.93
CA LEU A 478 -2.02 27.81 32.76
C LEU A 478 -2.57 29.25 32.93
N SER A 479 -1.72 30.17 33.36
CA SER A 479 -2.07 31.60 33.40
C SER A 479 -0.87 32.51 33.14
N ASP A 480 -1.08 33.60 32.41
CA ASP A 480 -0.09 34.67 32.21
C ASP A 480 -0.32 35.89 33.12
N GLY A 481 -1.27 35.77 34.07
CA GLY A 481 -1.67 36.81 35.02
C GLY A 481 -2.91 37.59 34.59
N ASP A 482 -3.05 37.91 33.31
CA ASP A 482 -4.19 38.64 32.76
C ASP A 482 -5.22 37.70 32.12
N ALA A 483 -4.80 36.50 31.69
CA ALA A 483 -5.63 35.48 31.10
C ALA A 483 -5.46 34.12 31.78
N GLN A 484 -6.49 33.28 31.69
CA GLN A 484 -6.46 31.87 32.07
C GLN A 484 -6.62 30.99 30.84
N LEU A 485 -5.83 29.92 30.76
CA LEU A 485 -5.81 29.00 29.63
C LEU A 485 -5.91 27.56 30.13
N ASP A 486 -7.01 26.89 29.79
CA ASP A 486 -7.16 25.44 30.00
C ASP A 486 -6.88 24.71 28.69
N VAL A 487 -5.95 23.76 28.69
CA VAL A 487 -5.60 22.96 27.51
C VAL A 487 -6.01 21.52 27.75
N HIS A 488 -7.07 21.08 27.07
CA HIS A 488 -7.55 19.71 27.06
C HIS A 488 -6.83 18.93 25.95
N VAL A 489 -5.99 17.98 26.32
CA VAL A 489 -5.19 17.21 25.37
C VAL A 489 -5.98 15.99 24.92
N ALA A 490 -6.32 15.91 23.63
CA ALA A 490 -7.02 14.76 23.06
C ALA A 490 -6.03 13.70 22.56
N VAL A 491 -5.04 14.13 21.78
CA VAL A 491 -4.01 13.25 21.23
C VAL A 491 -2.63 13.81 21.57
N ALA A 492 -1.76 12.94 22.09
CA ALA A 492 -0.37 13.26 22.33
C ALA A 492 0.49 12.03 22.01
N LYS A 493 0.91 11.93 20.76
CA LYS A 493 1.79 10.85 20.30
C LYS A 493 2.86 11.34 19.33
N ARG A 494 3.87 10.51 19.13
CA ARG A 494 4.90 10.70 18.10
C ARG A 494 4.81 9.55 17.11
N ARG A 495 4.52 9.86 15.85
CA ARG A 495 4.49 8.88 14.76
C ARG A 495 5.91 8.51 14.35
N ASN A 496 6.18 7.21 14.37
CA ASN A 496 7.45 6.62 14.00
C ASN A 496 7.38 5.95 12.63
N ALA A 497 6.21 5.48 12.20
CA ALA A 497 6.01 4.99 10.85
C ALA A 497 4.55 5.18 10.44
N VAL A 498 4.31 5.61 9.20
CA VAL A 498 2.94 5.81 8.69
C VAL A 498 2.89 5.68 7.17
N LEU A 499 1.79 5.13 6.67
CA LEU A 499 1.41 5.22 5.26
C LEU A 499 0.45 6.40 5.07
N PRO A 500 0.84 7.49 4.38
CA PRO A 500 0.02 8.69 4.22
C PRO A 500 -1.33 8.43 3.54
N SER A 501 -1.41 7.41 2.69
CA SER A 501 -2.63 7.07 1.92
C SER A 501 -3.79 6.58 2.79
N CYS A 502 -3.52 6.18 4.03
CA CYS A 502 -4.54 5.71 4.98
C CYS A 502 -4.31 6.22 6.41
N ALA A 503 -3.43 7.20 6.59
CA ALA A 503 -3.25 7.84 7.87
C ALA A 503 -4.50 8.63 8.26
N GLU A 504 -5.05 8.36 9.44
CA GLU A 504 -5.97 9.29 10.09
C GLU A 504 -5.13 10.33 10.85
N GLY A 505 -5.21 11.59 10.44
CA GLY A 505 -4.37 12.68 10.97
C GLY A 505 -3.16 13.02 10.09
N PRO A 506 -2.02 13.44 10.68
CA PRO A 506 -0.80 13.73 9.94
C PRO A 506 -0.28 12.52 9.17
N GLY A 507 -0.09 12.69 7.86
CA GLY A 507 0.52 11.68 6.98
C GLY A 507 2.05 11.70 6.99
N TRP A 508 2.69 12.07 8.11
CA TRP A 508 4.15 12.15 8.23
C TRP A 508 4.61 11.76 9.63
N VAL A 509 5.90 11.41 9.77
CA VAL A 509 6.52 11.07 11.06
C VAL A 509 6.81 12.31 11.92
N GLY A 510 6.79 12.14 13.24
CA GLY A 510 7.01 13.22 14.20
C GLY A 510 5.80 13.45 15.11
N ALA A 511 5.65 14.67 15.62
CA ALA A 511 4.60 14.99 16.58
C ALA A 511 3.21 14.93 15.94
N ASP A 512 2.31 14.20 16.59
CA ASP A 512 0.89 14.12 16.29
C ASP A 512 0.12 14.54 17.55
N ILE A 513 -0.35 15.79 17.52
CA ILE A 513 -0.90 16.48 18.68
C ILE A 513 -2.27 17.06 18.29
N GLU A 514 -3.25 16.83 19.15
CA GLU A 514 -4.57 17.45 19.06
C GLU A 514 -5.02 17.90 20.44
N TYR A 515 -5.50 19.13 20.53
CA TYR A 515 -5.95 19.70 21.80
C TYR A 515 -7.05 20.75 21.59
N VAL A 516 -7.81 20.99 22.65
CA VAL A 516 -8.74 22.10 22.77
C VAL A 516 -8.22 23.06 23.83
N ALA A 517 -8.01 24.31 23.46
CA ALA A 517 -7.55 25.34 24.38
C ALA A 517 -8.66 26.36 24.66
N VAL A 518 -9.05 26.50 25.92
CA VAL A 518 -10.08 27.41 26.41
C VAL A 518 -9.41 28.60 27.08
N LEU A 519 -9.42 29.74 26.38
CA LEU A 519 -8.83 31.00 26.83
C LEU A 519 -9.90 31.92 27.40
N ARG A 520 -9.70 32.38 28.63
CA ARG A 520 -10.56 33.33 29.35
C ARG A 520 -9.80 34.63 29.58
N GLN A 521 -10.34 35.74 29.08
CA GLN A 521 -9.78 37.09 29.18
C GLN A 521 -10.78 38.08 29.78
#